data_AF-A0A4P7RPN7-F1
#
_entry.id   AF-A0A4P7RPN7-F1
#
_cell.length_a   1.000
_cell.length_b   1.000
_cell.length_c   1.000
_cell.angle_alpha   90.00
_cell.angle_beta   90.00
_cell.angle_gamma   90.00
#
_symmetry.space_group_name_H-M   'P 1'
#
loop_
_entity.id
_entity.type
_entity.pdbx_description
1 polymer ?
#
loop_
_entity_poly.entity_id
_entity_poly.type
_entity_poly.pdbx_seq_one_letter_code
_entity_poly.pdbx_strand_id
1 'polypeptide(L)'
;MGGLAGQQAIADRSDRCRDALLRQTLPERNRRVLTRFNRSTQHLELLRSYAQREGHTSVPVDLIVDGLKLGQWARLRRREHTRLSAERQAQLVVIPGWFWGTKADQVWSQKFELLARYDDREGHIKPPDGHIEQGVKLGGWVREQWRGKEKMPVERSAKLESLPGWNWGREST
;
A
#
# COMPACT_ATOMS: atom_id res chain seq x y z
N MET A 1 12.54 37.72 46.26
CA MET A 1 11.14 37.25 46.36
C MET A 1 10.71 36.70 45.01
N GLY A 2 10.54 35.37 44.91
CA GLY A 2 9.94 34.59 43.79
C GLY A 2 10.76 34.55 42.49
N GLY A 3 10.91 33.46 41.73
CA GLY A 3 10.24 32.16 41.75
C GLY A 3 10.05 31.65 40.31
N LEU A 4 10.95 30.74 39.90
CA LEU A 4 10.87 29.63 38.93
C LEU A 4 9.85 29.55 37.75
N ALA A 5 10.40 29.06 36.64
CA ALA A 5 9.89 28.02 35.70
C ALA A 5 9.04 28.41 34.48
N GLY A 6 9.41 27.83 33.33
CA GLY A 6 8.64 27.83 32.08
C GLY A 6 9.45 27.38 30.86
N GLN A 7 9.64 26.07 30.74
CA GLN A 7 10.36 25.37 29.67
C GLN A 7 9.45 25.06 28.46
N GLN A 8 10.07 24.73 27.32
CA GLN A 8 9.50 24.01 26.16
C GLN A 8 8.50 24.82 25.28
N ALA A 9 8.39 24.68 23.95
CA ALA A 9 8.84 23.67 23.00
C ALA A 9 8.51 24.17 21.55
N ILE A 10 9.37 23.84 20.55
CA ILE A 10 9.09 23.31 19.18
C ILE A 10 7.84 23.81 18.39
N ALA A 11 7.80 23.90 17.06
CA ALA A 11 8.69 23.83 15.91
C ALA A 11 7.75 23.86 14.70
N ASP A 12 8.05 24.61 13.63
CA ASP A 12 7.53 24.22 12.31
C ASP A 12 8.30 24.90 11.17
N ARG A 13 8.51 24.17 10.06
CA ARG A 13 8.97 24.61 8.73
C ARG A 13 10.46 24.61 8.31
N SER A 14 11.34 23.71 8.79
CA SER A 14 12.76 23.73 8.32
C SER A 14 13.35 22.48 7.67
N ASP A 15 12.59 21.42 7.39
CA ASP A 15 13.22 20.13 7.06
C ASP A 15 13.40 19.81 5.56
N ARG A 16 12.99 20.68 4.63
CA ARG A 16 13.18 20.42 3.19
C ARG A 16 14.30 21.21 2.52
N CYS A 17 14.85 22.25 3.16
CA CYS A 17 15.90 23.08 2.56
C CYS A 17 17.29 22.93 3.20
N ARG A 18 17.40 22.30 4.39
CA ARG A 18 18.69 22.17 5.11
C ARG A 18 19.58 21.04 4.58
N ASP A 19 18.98 20.01 3.99
CA ASP A 19 19.68 18.77 3.65
C ASP A 19 20.41 18.80 2.29
N ALA A 20 20.00 19.71 1.39
CA ALA A 20 20.67 19.90 0.10
C ALA A 20 21.94 20.77 0.20
N LEU A 21 22.00 21.68 1.18
CA LEU A 21 23.09 22.65 1.32
C LEU A 21 24.28 22.16 2.17
N LEU A 22 24.07 21.21 3.08
CA LEU A 22 25.13 20.67 3.94
C LEU A 22 26.08 19.67 3.26
N ARG A 23 25.78 19.26 2.01
CA ARG A 23 26.63 18.33 1.25
C ARG A 23 27.86 18.97 0.60
N GLN A 24 27.90 20.30 0.50
CA GLN A 24 28.95 20.99 -0.27
C GLN A 24 30.08 21.59 0.60
N THR A 25 30.01 21.53 1.93
CA THR A 25 30.95 22.31 2.78
C THR A 25 31.46 21.58 4.04
N LEU A 26 31.78 20.28 3.98
CA LEU A 26 32.43 19.60 5.13
C LEU A 26 33.63 18.73 4.72
N PRO A 27 34.73 18.74 5.50
CA PRO A 27 35.98 18.06 5.17
C PRO A 27 35.88 16.52 5.29
N GLU A 28 36.64 15.82 4.44
CA GLU A 28 36.55 14.36 4.21
C GLU A 28 36.72 13.48 5.45
N ARG A 29 37.31 13.99 6.53
CA ARG A 29 37.56 13.23 7.77
C ARG A 29 36.30 12.84 8.53
N ASN A 30 35.15 13.48 8.27
CA ASN A 30 33.86 13.08 8.85
C ASN A 30 33.06 12.10 7.99
N ARG A 31 33.57 11.71 6.82
CA ARG A 31 32.88 10.79 5.90
C ARG A 31 32.76 9.35 6.42
N ARG A 32 33.43 9.02 7.55
CA ARG A 32 33.45 7.68 8.17
C ARG A 32 32.58 7.53 9.43
N VAL A 33 31.70 8.48 9.76
CA VAL A 33 30.78 8.36 10.92
C VAL A 33 29.29 8.36 10.53
N LEU A 34 28.95 8.18 9.24
CA LEU A 34 27.56 8.03 8.76
C LEU A 34 27.19 6.60 8.36
N THR A 35 27.99 5.61 8.75
CA THR A 35 27.65 4.19 8.56
C THR A 35 27.09 3.60 9.85
N ARG A 36 25.83 3.95 10.14
CA ARG A 36 24.89 3.00 10.75
C ARG A 36 23.55 3.11 10.04
N PHE A 37 23.60 2.84 8.74
CA PHE A 37 22.47 2.63 7.85
C PHE A 37 21.50 1.63 8.47
N ASN A 38 20.33 2.09 8.86
CA ASN A 38 19.27 1.20 9.31
C ASN A 38 18.69 0.54 8.05
N ARG A 39 19.16 -0.65 7.68
CA ARG A 39 18.74 -1.33 6.44
C ARG A 39 17.21 -1.42 6.29
N SER A 40 16.46 -1.40 7.40
CA SER A 40 15.00 -1.38 7.39
C SER A 40 14.38 -0.07 6.87
N THR A 41 14.99 1.09 7.15
CA THR A 41 14.47 2.38 6.66
C THR A 41 14.66 2.50 5.14
N GLN A 42 15.79 2.01 4.62
CA GLN A 42 16.04 1.97 3.18
C GLN A 42 15.00 1.12 2.43
N HIS A 43 14.63 -0.05 2.96
CA HIS A 43 13.59 -0.86 2.32
C HIS A 43 12.23 -0.17 2.30
N LEU A 44 11.87 0.57 3.35
CA LEU A 44 10.62 1.35 3.39
C LEU A 44 10.62 2.47 2.35
N GLU A 45 11.73 3.20 2.22
CA GLU A 45 11.89 4.27 1.22
C GLU A 45 11.85 3.72 -0.21
N LEU A 46 12.54 2.61 -0.46
CA LEU A 46 12.52 1.93 -1.75
C LEU A 46 11.12 1.43 -2.10
N LEU A 47 10.39 0.85 -1.13
CA LEU A 47 9.02 0.40 -1.34
C LEU A 47 8.07 1.56 -1.62
N ARG A 48 8.22 2.70 -0.93
CA ARG A 48 7.46 3.93 -1.22
C ARG A 48 7.71 4.44 -2.63
N SER A 49 8.98 4.50 -3.02
CA SER A 49 9.38 4.96 -4.36
C SER A 49 8.82 4.02 -5.45
N TYR A 50 8.86 2.71 -5.21
CA TYR A 50 8.24 1.72 -6.08
C TYR A 50 6.72 1.91 -6.18
N ALA A 51 6.04 2.07 -5.04
CA ALA A 51 4.61 2.30 -5.01
C ALA A 51 4.19 3.57 -5.74
N GLN A 52 4.97 4.65 -5.64
CA GLN A 52 4.70 5.90 -6.33
C GLN A 52 4.87 5.77 -7.86
N ARG A 53 5.85 5.00 -8.32
CA ARG A 53 6.12 4.79 -9.75
C ARG A 53 5.11 3.83 -10.40
N GLU A 54 4.82 2.72 -9.75
CA GLU A 54 4.01 1.64 -10.30
C GLU A 54 2.53 1.72 -9.89
N GLY A 55 2.19 2.62 -8.96
CA GLY A 55 0.85 2.71 -8.36
C GLY A 55 0.50 1.54 -7.44
N HIS A 56 1.45 0.63 -7.16
CA HIS A 56 1.19 -0.57 -6.38
C HIS A 56 2.44 -1.13 -5.69
N THR A 57 2.26 -1.99 -4.68
CA THR A 57 3.38 -2.65 -3.97
C THR A 57 3.65 -4.09 -4.41
N SER A 58 3.19 -4.51 -5.60
CA SER A 58 3.54 -5.82 -6.19
C SER A 58 4.97 -5.81 -6.67
N VAL A 59 5.91 -6.02 -5.76
CA VAL A 59 7.33 -6.09 -6.07
C VAL A 59 7.65 -7.52 -6.55
N PRO A 60 8.29 -7.70 -7.73
CA PRO A 60 8.82 -8.99 -8.15
C PRO A 60 9.72 -9.57 -7.07
N VAL A 61 9.59 -10.87 -6.76
CA VAL A 61 10.31 -11.51 -5.65
C VAL A 61 11.82 -11.32 -5.75
N ASP A 62 12.36 -11.34 -6.96
CA ASP A 62 13.80 -11.24 -7.23
C ASP A 62 14.28 -9.80 -7.49
N LEU A 63 13.41 -8.79 -7.32
CA LEU A 63 13.81 -7.40 -7.49
C LEU A 63 14.81 -6.99 -6.41
N ILE A 64 15.98 -6.55 -6.87
CA ILE A 64 17.05 -5.98 -6.06
C ILE A 64 17.24 -4.53 -6.49
N VAL A 65 17.23 -3.60 -5.53
CA VAL A 65 17.50 -2.18 -5.76
C VAL A 65 18.58 -1.75 -4.78
N ASP A 66 19.67 -1.17 -5.27
CA ASP A 66 20.83 -0.75 -4.46
C ASP A 66 21.39 -1.86 -3.54
N GLY A 67 21.41 -3.10 -4.06
CA GLY A 67 21.87 -4.28 -3.32
C GLY A 67 20.87 -4.80 -2.26
N LEU A 68 19.70 -4.18 -2.12
CA LEU A 68 18.65 -4.58 -1.20
C LEU A 68 17.59 -5.42 -1.91
N LYS A 69 17.30 -6.61 -1.37
CA LYS A 69 16.33 -7.57 -1.91
C LYS A 69 14.89 -7.14 -1.60
N LEU A 70 14.44 -6.06 -2.24
CA LEU A 70 13.16 -5.42 -1.97
C LEU A 70 11.98 -6.38 -2.11
N GLY A 71 11.97 -7.22 -3.14
CA GLY A 71 10.91 -8.20 -3.38
C GLY A 71 10.77 -9.22 -2.26
N GLN A 72 11.89 -9.84 -1.88
CA GLN A 72 11.94 -10.80 -0.78
C GLN A 72 11.59 -10.15 0.56
N TRP A 73 12.07 -8.92 0.80
CA TRP A 73 11.76 -8.17 2.01
C TRP A 73 10.26 -7.86 2.12
N ALA A 74 9.63 -7.36 1.05
CA ALA A 74 8.20 -7.07 1.04
C ALA A 74 7.37 -8.34 1.27
N ARG A 75 7.73 -9.46 0.63
CA ARG A 75 7.09 -10.77 0.86
C ARG A 75 7.24 -11.23 2.32
N LEU A 76 8.42 -11.05 2.91
CA LEU A 76 8.67 -11.40 4.30
C LEU A 76 7.84 -10.55 5.26
N ARG A 77 7.77 -9.22 5.05
CA ARG A 77 6.94 -8.33 5.87
C ARG A 77 5.47 -8.74 5.85
N ARG A 78 4.93 -9.13 4.69
CA ARG A 78 3.54 -9.64 4.57
C ARG A 78 3.34 -10.93 5.38
N ARG A 79 4.27 -11.89 5.27
CA ARG A 79 4.21 -13.14 6.04
C ARG A 79 4.31 -12.92 7.55
N GLU A 80 5.11 -11.94 7.96
CA GLU A 80 5.34 -11.63 9.37
C GLU A 80 4.35 -10.64 9.96
N HIS A 81 3.27 -10.27 9.25
CA HIS A 81 2.31 -9.24 9.67
C HIS A 81 1.96 -9.29 11.17
N THR A 82 1.50 -10.45 11.66
CA THR A 82 1.09 -10.64 13.06
C THR A 82 2.24 -10.66 14.06
N ARG A 83 3.48 -10.77 13.60
CA ARG A 83 4.71 -10.76 14.41
C ARG A 83 5.40 -9.40 14.42
N LEU A 84 4.98 -8.46 13.57
CA LEU A 84 5.52 -7.10 13.55
C LEU A 84 4.95 -6.29 14.70
N SER A 85 5.77 -5.41 15.29
CA SER A 85 5.28 -4.40 16.22
C SER A 85 4.28 -3.46 15.53
N ALA A 86 3.35 -2.89 16.30
CA ALA A 86 2.36 -1.96 15.78
C ALA A 86 2.99 -0.78 15.03
N GLU A 87 4.11 -0.24 15.53
CA GLU A 87 4.87 0.83 14.87
C GLU A 87 5.35 0.41 13.46
N ARG A 88 5.89 -0.81 13.32
CA ARG A 88 6.36 -1.34 12.04
C ARG A 88 5.21 -1.60 11.07
N GLN A 89 4.06 -2.03 11.59
CA GLN A 89 2.86 -2.18 10.77
C GLN A 89 2.37 -0.82 10.26
N ALA A 90 2.32 0.20 11.13
CA ALA A 90 1.92 1.55 10.76
C ALA A 90 2.83 2.16 9.67
N GLN A 91 4.14 1.93 9.74
CA GLN A 91 5.10 2.37 8.72
C GLN A 91 4.85 1.76 7.32
N LEU A 92 4.26 0.55 7.27
CA LEU A 92 3.94 -0.14 6.03
C LEU A 92 2.55 0.23 5.50
N VAL A 93 1.54 0.33 6.38
CA VAL A 93 0.15 0.68 6.02
C VAL A 93 0.04 2.07 5.40
N VAL A 94 0.89 3.02 5.78
CA VAL A 94 0.91 4.37 5.18
C VAL A 94 1.44 4.39 3.74
N ILE A 95 2.06 3.29 3.26
CA ILE A 95 2.57 3.22 1.90
C ILE A 95 1.39 2.97 0.94
N PRO A 96 1.15 3.84 -0.05
CA PRO A 96 0.06 3.66 -1.01
C PRO A 96 0.10 2.29 -1.68
N GLY A 97 -1.04 1.61 -1.73
CA GLY A 97 -1.14 0.27 -2.32
C GLY A 97 -0.40 -0.83 -1.55
N TRP A 98 0.01 -0.61 -0.30
CA TRP A 98 0.42 -1.68 0.60
C TRP A 98 -0.76 -2.56 1.01
N PHE A 99 -0.50 -3.87 1.10
CA PHE A 99 -1.47 -4.86 1.52
C PHE A 99 -0.76 -5.98 2.27
N TRP A 100 -1.44 -6.53 3.28
CA TRP A 100 -0.95 -7.63 4.11
C TRP A 100 -1.24 -9.01 3.52
N GLY A 101 -2.12 -9.09 2.52
CA GLY A 101 -2.51 -10.34 1.85
C GLY A 101 -1.48 -10.89 0.85
N THR A 102 -1.94 -11.83 0.04
CA THR A 102 -1.21 -12.43 -1.08
C THR A 102 -1.27 -11.57 -2.34
N LYS A 103 -0.42 -11.86 -3.34
CA LYS A 103 -0.52 -11.22 -4.66
C LYS A 103 -1.93 -11.35 -5.25
N ALA A 104 -2.61 -12.46 -5.00
CA ALA A 104 -3.99 -12.66 -5.43
C ALA A 104 -4.96 -11.68 -4.74
N ASP A 105 -4.76 -11.36 -3.46
CA ASP A 105 -5.57 -10.36 -2.74
C ASP A 105 -5.38 -8.96 -3.30
N GLN A 106 -4.16 -8.63 -3.74
CA GLN A 106 -3.88 -7.37 -4.39
C GLN A 106 -4.56 -7.28 -5.77
N VAL A 107 -4.40 -8.30 -6.62
CA VAL A 107 -5.06 -8.34 -7.93
C VAL A 107 -6.57 -8.26 -7.77
N TRP A 108 -7.12 -8.97 -6.79
CA TRP A 108 -8.54 -8.89 -6.45
C TRP A 108 -8.95 -7.47 -6.04
N SER A 109 -8.15 -6.82 -5.19
CA SER A 109 -8.40 -5.43 -4.75
C SER A 109 -8.36 -4.43 -5.90
N GLN A 110 -7.44 -4.60 -6.86
CA GLN A 110 -7.38 -3.76 -8.06
C GLN A 110 -8.64 -3.94 -8.93
N LYS A 111 -9.09 -5.18 -9.13
CA LYS A 111 -10.33 -5.44 -9.88
C LYS A 111 -11.56 -4.88 -9.16
N PHE A 112 -11.58 -4.96 -7.83
CA PHE A 112 -12.60 -4.32 -7.01
C PHE A 112 -12.62 -2.80 -7.21
N GLU A 113 -11.46 -2.13 -7.22
CA GLU A 113 -11.39 -0.69 -7.48
C GLU A 113 -11.87 -0.33 -8.89
N LEU A 114 -11.57 -1.15 -9.90
CA LEU A 114 -12.10 -0.98 -11.25
C LEU A 114 -13.63 -1.10 -11.27
N LEU A 115 -14.18 -2.07 -10.53
CA LEU A 115 -15.61 -2.22 -10.39
C LEU A 115 -16.25 -1.02 -9.68
N ALA A 116 -15.65 -0.51 -8.62
CA ALA A 116 -16.14 0.68 -7.92
C ALA A 116 -16.16 1.92 -8.83
N ARG A 117 -15.12 2.11 -9.67
CA ARG A 117 -15.10 3.19 -10.67
C ARG A 117 -16.12 2.99 -11.78
N TYR A 118 -16.37 1.75 -12.17
CA TYR A 118 -17.41 1.43 -13.15
C TYR A 118 -18.79 1.79 -12.60
N ASP A 119 -19.07 1.44 -11.34
CA ASP A 119 -20.32 1.78 -10.67
C ASP A 119 -20.53 3.29 -10.55
N ASP A 120 -19.49 4.03 -10.16
CA ASP A 120 -19.53 5.49 -10.09
C ASP A 120 -19.84 6.15 -11.45
N ARG A 121 -19.36 5.54 -12.55
CA ARG A 121 -19.57 6.07 -13.92
C ARG A 121 -20.92 5.68 -14.52
N GLU A 122 -21.32 4.42 -14.39
CA GLU A 122 -22.49 3.85 -15.09
C GLU A 122 -23.74 3.79 -14.19
N GLY A 123 -23.58 3.95 -12.88
CA GLY A 123 -24.64 3.86 -11.89
C GLY A 123 -25.15 2.43 -11.64
N HIS A 124 -24.42 1.41 -12.09
CA HIS A 124 -24.75 0.01 -11.81
C HIS A 124 -23.51 -0.90 -11.75
N ILE A 125 -23.64 -1.96 -10.95
CA ILE A 125 -22.53 -2.86 -10.61
C ILE A 125 -22.42 -4.11 -11.51
N LYS A 126 -23.24 -4.18 -12.56
CA LYS A 126 -23.35 -5.32 -13.48
C LYS A 126 -22.85 -4.97 -14.90
N PRO A 127 -21.53 -4.97 -15.15
CA PRO A 127 -21.01 -4.88 -16.51
C PRO A 127 -21.45 -6.10 -17.35
N PRO A 128 -21.65 -5.92 -18.68
CA PRO A 128 -21.79 -7.05 -19.60
C PRO A 128 -20.60 -8.01 -19.50
N ASP A 129 -20.80 -9.32 -19.72
CA ASP A 129 -19.74 -10.33 -19.52
C ASP A 129 -18.45 -10.05 -20.30
N GLY A 130 -18.60 -9.50 -21.51
CA GLY A 130 -17.50 -9.14 -22.40
C GLY A 130 -16.85 -7.79 -22.09
N HIS A 131 -17.36 -7.04 -21.09
CA HIS A 131 -16.85 -5.71 -20.77
C HIS A 131 -15.41 -5.79 -20.28
N ILE A 132 -14.54 -5.00 -20.90
CA ILE A 132 -13.13 -4.88 -20.56
C ILE A 132 -12.87 -3.47 -20.07
N GLU A 133 -12.43 -3.35 -18.82
CA GLU A 133 -12.02 -2.10 -18.21
C GLU A 133 -10.51 -2.18 -17.93
N GLN A 134 -9.72 -1.29 -18.54
CA GLN A 134 -8.25 -1.26 -18.36
C GLN A 134 -7.57 -2.64 -18.57
N GLY A 135 -8.01 -3.38 -19.59
CA GLY A 135 -7.47 -4.72 -19.90
C GLY A 135 -8.00 -5.85 -19.01
N VAL A 136 -8.84 -5.56 -18.01
CA VAL A 136 -9.50 -6.56 -17.16
C VAL A 136 -10.89 -6.86 -17.71
N LYS A 137 -11.20 -8.14 -17.96
CA LYS A 137 -12.56 -8.63 -18.26
C LYS A 137 -13.45 -8.52 -17.02
N LEU A 138 -13.98 -7.32 -16.78
CA LEU A 138 -14.64 -6.95 -15.53
C LEU A 138 -15.98 -7.70 -15.35
N GLY A 139 -16.80 -7.80 -16.40
CA GLY A 139 -18.06 -8.54 -16.33
C GLY A 139 -17.88 -10.02 -16.02
N GLY A 140 -16.89 -10.66 -16.67
CA GLY A 140 -16.48 -12.03 -16.34
C GLY A 140 -16.00 -12.19 -14.89
N TRP A 141 -15.26 -11.21 -14.36
CA TRP A 141 -14.80 -11.23 -12.98
C TRP A 141 -15.94 -11.06 -11.95
N VAL A 142 -16.91 -10.18 -12.22
CA VAL A 142 -18.12 -10.03 -11.38
C VAL A 142 -18.91 -11.33 -11.32
N ARG A 143 -19.10 -11.99 -12.47
CA ARG A 143 -19.73 -13.31 -12.54
C ARG A 143 -18.98 -14.36 -11.73
N GLU A 144 -17.66 -14.36 -11.79
CA GLU A 144 -16.82 -15.25 -10.99
C GLU A 144 -17.04 -15.01 -9.49
N GLN A 145 -17.18 -13.76 -9.06
CA GLN A 145 -17.47 -13.43 -7.66
C GLN A 145 -18.81 -14.03 -7.22
N TRP A 146 -19.87 -13.85 -8.01
CA TRP A 146 -21.19 -14.43 -7.69
C TRP A 146 -21.16 -15.96 -7.59
N ARG A 147 -20.53 -16.63 -8.55
CA ARG A 147 -20.39 -18.11 -8.52
C ARG A 147 -19.51 -18.60 -7.37
N GLY A 148 -18.54 -17.79 -6.96
CA GLY A 148 -17.58 -18.09 -5.91
C GLY A 148 -18.05 -17.75 -4.50
N LYS A 149 -19.29 -17.23 -4.31
CA LYS A 149 -19.77 -16.71 -3.01
C LYS A 149 -19.52 -17.66 -1.84
N GLU A 150 -19.87 -18.94 -1.98
CA GLU A 150 -19.74 -19.93 -0.90
C GLU A 150 -18.29 -20.21 -0.48
N LYS A 151 -17.34 -20.00 -1.39
CA LYS A 151 -15.90 -20.24 -1.16
C LYS A 151 -15.13 -18.94 -0.94
N MET A 152 -15.83 -17.81 -0.83
CA MET A 152 -15.22 -16.50 -0.71
C MET A 152 -14.85 -16.20 0.75
N PRO A 153 -13.65 -15.64 1.00
CA PRO A 153 -13.31 -15.08 2.30
C PRO A 153 -14.30 -13.99 2.73
N VAL A 154 -14.65 -13.97 4.02
CA VAL A 154 -15.64 -13.05 4.60
C VAL A 154 -15.28 -11.58 4.32
N GLU A 155 -13.99 -11.24 4.34
CA GLU A 155 -13.52 -9.88 4.09
C GLU A 155 -13.80 -9.44 2.65
N ARG A 156 -13.71 -10.36 1.68
CA ARG A 156 -13.99 -10.06 0.27
C ARG A 156 -15.49 -9.91 0.03
N SER A 157 -16.31 -10.76 0.65
CA SER A 157 -17.77 -10.64 0.51
C SER A 157 -18.27 -9.34 1.14
N ALA A 158 -17.80 -9.01 2.35
CA ALA A 158 -18.15 -7.76 3.02
C ALA A 158 -17.74 -6.52 2.22
N LYS A 159 -16.58 -6.57 1.55
CA LYS A 159 -16.13 -5.46 0.70
C LYS A 159 -16.99 -5.32 -0.56
N LEU A 160 -17.39 -6.42 -1.20
CA LEU A 160 -18.30 -6.38 -2.35
C LEU A 160 -19.69 -5.86 -1.95
N GLU A 161 -20.19 -6.27 -0.79
CA GLU A 161 -21.45 -5.80 -0.22
C GLU A 161 -21.43 -4.30 0.14
N SER A 162 -20.25 -3.68 0.24
CA SER A 162 -20.16 -2.23 0.45
C SER A 162 -20.35 -1.41 -0.83
N LEU A 163 -20.44 -2.05 -2.01
CA LEU A 163 -20.70 -1.36 -3.27
C LEU A 163 -22.21 -1.10 -3.42
N PRO A 164 -22.63 0.13 -3.78
CA PRO A 164 -24.02 0.43 -4.09
C PRO A 164 -24.57 -0.53 -5.16
N GLY A 165 -25.76 -1.08 -4.93
CA GLY A 165 -26.40 -2.00 -5.89
C GLY A 165 -25.79 -3.41 -5.98
N TRP A 166 -24.74 -3.73 -5.19
CA TRP A 166 -24.25 -5.11 -5.10
C TRP A 166 -25.28 -6.01 -4.44
N ASN A 167 -25.75 -7.01 -5.19
CA ASN A 167 -26.59 -8.07 -4.68
C ASN A 167 -26.02 -9.44 -5.09
N TRP A 168 -26.18 -10.41 -4.21
CA TRP A 168 -25.73 -11.79 -4.42
C TRP A 168 -26.73 -12.67 -5.18
N GLY A 169 -27.69 -12.07 -5.91
CA GLY A 169 -28.72 -12.83 -6.60
C GLY A 169 -29.72 -13.53 -5.67
N ARG A 170 -30.28 -12.80 -4.70
CA ARG A 170 -31.56 -13.16 -4.08
C ARG A 170 -32.50 -11.98 -4.14
N GLU A 171 -33.12 -11.78 -5.29
CA GLU A 171 -34.39 -11.10 -5.44
C GLU A 171 -34.94 -11.42 -6.84
N SER A 172 -35.57 -12.58 -6.92
CA SER A 172 -36.66 -12.79 -7.86
C SER A 172 -37.74 -13.47 -7.04
N THR A 173 -38.74 -12.64 -6.70
CA THR A 173 -40.03 -12.99 -6.11
C THR A 173 -40.06 -13.20 -4.59
#